data_AF-A0A0S7X654-F1
#
_entry.id   AF-A0A0S7X654-F1
#
_cell.length_a   1.000
_cell.length_b   1.000
_cell.length_c   1.000
_cell.angle_alpha   90.00
_cell.angle_beta   90.00
_cell.angle_gamma   90.00
#
_symmetry.space_group_name_H-M   'P 1'
#
loop_
_entity.id
_entity.type
_entity.pdbx_description
1 polymer ?
#
loop_
_entity_poly.entity_id
_entity_poly.type
_entity_poly.pdbx_seq_one_letter_code
_entity_poly.pdbx_strand_id
1 'polypeptide(L)'
;MKRINRILTHLIACGFILMGFIIEGGYAEEWEKVNSKGFGNIDNKSSFPMEIFNNDLYVGTWNDAGTEIWMTPEGTNCDWNLLNVNGFGSPENSHSTSTQVFNDELYIGVFNEGGGEIWLTGDGTSWDQVKIASFSPSNRCVRAMSTFDPYGSNQLLFIGTDNEEGTQVWMTSNGIDWLLMEDSGFGDENNTSFYCMAVFNYYLYLGTVNQQSGTQIWRTKGGITWTKVNIDGFGYSGNHASYSMCNFKGYLYVGTANHLSGTQVWRTSDGVTWYQSNDDGFGDPSNFCSYCMAVFDDRLYVGTGNMVARVWRTEDGVIWEQVNIDGFGDIDNRWVHSLIVFDDYLYAGTGNERGTEIWRCEAPEEGINPCFLETVFEDEPQRLHTLRKIRDAMLSRDLEASDYIELYYHYSSELREIYSSYPGVRRKTREILKYLIPRIILISEGDEKGLGFSMTGELLSLLEEYAQVASPGLRSVIKKIKEELKNGSLSNLLRFGETRTVEEGINY
;
A
#
# COMPACT_ATOMS: atom_id res chain seq x y z
N MET A 1 -19.93 24.17 -19.35
CA MET A 1 -20.27 22.73 -19.46
C MET A 1 -20.09 22.16 -20.87
N LYS A 2 -20.94 22.42 -21.88
CA LYS A 2 -20.77 21.85 -23.24
C LYS A 2 -19.44 22.17 -23.98
N ARG A 3 -18.74 23.26 -23.61
CA ARG A 3 -17.41 23.62 -24.13
C ARG A 3 -16.24 23.01 -23.35
N ILE A 4 -16.43 22.70 -22.06
CA ILE A 4 -15.45 21.97 -21.22
C ILE A 4 -15.37 20.51 -21.69
N ASN A 5 -16.53 19.91 -22.06
CA ASN A 5 -16.56 18.59 -22.69
C ASN A 5 -15.78 18.56 -24.01
N ARG A 6 -15.85 19.61 -24.86
CA ARG A 6 -15.07 19.69 -26.11
C ARG A 6 -13.56 19.66 -25.90
N ILE A 7 -13.08 20.23 -24.79
CA ILE A 7 -11.66 20.26 -24.43
C ILE A 7 -11.25 18.92 -23.82
N LEU A 8 -12.10 18.33 -22.97
CA LEU A 8 -11.88 16.97 -22.48
C LEU A 8 -11.81 15.98 -23.64
N THR A 9 -12.66 16.05 -24.67
CA THR A 9 -12.59 15.13 -25.82
C THR A 9 -11.33 15.35 -26.67
N HIS A 10 -10.83 16.59 -26.80
CA HIS A 10 -9.52 16.85 -27.43
C HIS A 10 -8.37 16.30 -26.56
N LEU A 11 -8.46 16.41 -25.24
CA LEU A 11 -7.50 15.87 -24.29
C LEU A 11 -7.55 14.34 -24.18
N ILE A 12 -8.71 13.71 -24.39
CA ILE A 12 -8.91 12.25 -24.42
C ILE A 12 -8.31 11.67 -25.70
N ALA A 13 -8.48 12.33 -26.86
CA ALA A 13 -7.80 11.96 -28.10
C ALA A 13 -6.27 12.20 -28.03
N CYS A 14 -5.83 13.22 -27.29
CA CYS A 14 -4.41 13.42 -26.94
C CYS A 14 -3.93 12.44 -25.85
N GLY A 15 -4.85 11.93 -25.04
CA GLY A 15 -4.64 11.07 -23.88
C GLY A 15 -4.16 9.68 -24.23
N PHE A 16 -4.29 9.23 -25.47
CA PHE A 16 -3.82 7.89 -25.85
C PHE A 16 -2.33 7.64 -25.60
N ILE A 17 -1.50 8.68 -25.76
CA ILE A 17 -0.05 8.64 -25.49
C ILE A 17 0.28 9.45 -24.22
N LEU A 18 -0.50 10.49 -23.92
CA LEU A 18 -0.27 11.35 -22.75
C LEU A 18 -0.83 10.79 -21.43
N MET A 19 -1.84 9.91 -21.46
CA MET A 19 -2.30 9.19 -20.27
C MET A 19 -1.17 8.37 -19.70
N GLY A 20 -0.31 7.78 -20.52
CA GLY A 20 0.94 7.15 -20.08
C GLY A 20 1.71 8.03 -19.10
N PHE A 21 1.94 9.31 -19.42
CA PHE A 21 2.78 10.21 -18.62
C PHE A 21 2.06 10.94 -17.48
N ILE A 22 0.74 11.10 -17.56
CA ILE A 22 -0.07 11.64 -16.46
C ILE A 22 -0.42 10.53 -15.45
N ILE A 23 -0.47 9.27 -15.91
CA ILE A 23 -0.63 8.06 -15.08
C ILE A 23 0.73 7.62 -14.50
N GLU A 24 1.82 7.63 -15.27
CA GLU A 24 3.20 7.33 -14.85
C GLU A 24 3.90 8.53 -14.20
N GLY A 25 3.12 9.54 -13.81
CA GLY A 25 3.61 10.54 -12.87
C GLY A 25 3.75 10.02 -11.44
N GLY A 26 3.48 8.74 -11.19
CA GLY A 26 4.11 7.96 -10.15
C GLY A 26 4.84 6.82 -10.84
N TYR A 27 6.12 6.64 -10.56
CA TYR A 27 6.77 5.38 -10.90
C TYR A 27 6.00 4.28 -10.16
N ALA A 28 5.28 3.42 -10.88
CA ALA A 28 5.04 2.09 -10.34
C ALA A 28 6.43 1.46 -10.26
N GLU A 29 6.95 1.30 -9.04
CA GLU A 29 8.19 0.59 -8.82
C GLU A 29 8.07 -0.79 -9.50
N GLU A 30 9.15 -1.27 -10.09
CA GLU A 30 9.14 -2.60 -10.70
C GLU A 30 9.17 -3.63 -9.58
N TRP A 31 7.99 -4.15 -9.24
CA TRP A 31 7.82 -5.24 -8.29
C TRP A 31 7.97 -6.57 -9.00
N GLU A 32 8.86 -7.42 -8.49
CA GLU A 32 9.01 -8.79 -8.96
C GLU A 32 8.54 -9.79 -7.91
N LYS A 33 7.86 -10.84 -8.36
CA LYS A 33 7.44 -11.94 -7.49
C LYS A 33 8.58 -12.92 -7.29
N VAL A 34 8.84 -13.28 -6.03
CA VAL A 34 10.04 -14.03 -5.63
C VAL A 34 9.76 -15.36 -4.94
N ASN A 35 8.50 -15.83 -4.91
CA ASN A 35 8.16 -17.17 -4.45
C ASN A 35 7.18 -17.85 -5.43
N SER A 36 7.06 -19.18 -5.35
CA SER A 36 5.90 -19.87 -5.90
C SER A 36 4.66 -19.53 -5.07
N LYS A 37 3.44 -19.59 -5.65
CA LYS A 37 2.20 -19.30 -4.88
C LYS A 37 2.15 -20.14 -3.61
N GLY A 38 2.00 -19.46 -2.46
CA GLY A 38 1.98 -20.08 -1.14
C GLY A 38 3.23 -20.91 -0.82
N PHE A 39 4.38 -20.56 -1.40
CA PHE A 39 5.61 -21.36 -1.33
C PHE A 39 5.44 -22.81 -1.82
N GLY A 40 4.52 -23.03 -2.75
CA GLY A 40 4.18 -24.35 -3.30
C GLY A 40 3.00 -25.03 -2.60
N ASN A 41 2.53 -24.48 -1.48
CA ASN A 41 1.32 -24.92 -0.78
C ASN A 41 0.24 -23.82 -0.89
N ILE A 42 -0.78 -24.03 -1.72
CA ILE A 42 -1.83 -23.02 -1.95
C ILE A 42 -2.67 -22.68 -0.71
N ASP A 43 -2.63 -23.51 0.33
CA ASP A 43 -3.34 -23.27 1.59
C ASP A 43 -2.59 -22.31 2.51
N ASN A 44 -1.35 -21.92 2.18
CA ASN A 44 -0.66 -20.79 2.80
C ASN A 44 -1.26 -19.47 2.31
N LYS A 45 -2.35 -19.03 2.94
CA LYS A 45 -3.17 -17.91 2.48
C LYS A 45 -2.55 -16.53 2.68
N SER A 46 -1.57 -16.39 3.56
CA SER A 46 -0.97 -15.09 3.88
C SER A 46 0.47 -15.22 4.33
N SER A 47 1.26 -14.16 4.13
CA SER A 47 2.57 -13.94 4.75
C SER A 47 2.45 -12.79 5.76
N PHE A 48 2.27 -13.14 7.05
CA PHE A 48 1.95 -12.18 8.11
C PHE A 48 3.20 -11.49 8.67
N PRO A 49 3.98 -12.08 9.60
CA PRO A 49 5.19 -11.42 10.02
C PRO A 49 6.34 -11.77 9.07
N MET A 50 7.21 -10.79 8.86
CA MET A 50 8.54 -10.99 8.30
C MET A 50 9.55 -10.42 9.28
N GLU A 51 10.68 -11.11 9.45
CA GLU A 51 11.73 -10.70 10.38
C GLU A 51 13.09 -11.08 9.83
N ILE A 52 14.10 -10.23 10.08
CA ILE A 52 15.48 -10.56 9.77
C ILE A 52 16.14 -11.13 11.01
N PHE A 53 16.71 -12.32 10.89
CA PHE A 53 17.45 -12.96 11.97
C PHE A 53 18.67 -13.66 11.40
N ASN A 54 19.85 -13.44 11.99
CA ASN A 54 21.12 -14.00 11.50
C ASN A 54 21.40 -13.73 10.00
N ASN A 55 21.05 -12.53 9.52
CA ASN A 55 21.13 -12.11 8.11
C ASN A 55 20.21 -12.87 7.15
N ASP A 56 19.30 -13.69 7.64
CA ASP A 56 18.32 -14.37 6.81
C ASP A 56 16.94 -13.74 7.02
N LEU A 57 16.13 -13.72 5.96
CA LEU A 57 14.76 -13.25 6.01
C LEU A 57 13.82 -14.41 6.32
N TYR A 58 13.12 -14.32 7.45
CA TYR A 58 12.09 -15.26 7.88
C TYR A 58 10.71 -14.75 7.55
N VAL A 59 9.82 -15.63 7.07
CA VAL A 59 8.44 -15.32 6.71
C VAL A 59 7.52 -16.36 7.35
N GLY A 60 6.53 -15.89 8.10
CA GLY A 60 5.50 -16.71 8.68
C GLY A 60 4.21 -16.73 7.87
N THR A 61 3.54 -17.89 7.77
CA THR A 61 2.29 -18.02 7.00
C THR A 61 1.01 -18.09 7.84
N TRP A 62 -0.13 -17.79 7.22
CA TRP A 62 -1.43 -18.33 7.66
C TRP A 62 -1.75 -19.58 6.86
N ASN A 63 -1.93 -20.70 7.55
CA ASN A 63 -2.44 -21.94 7.00
C ASN A 63 -3.35 -22.65 8.03
N ASP A 64 -4.56 -23.01 7.65
CA ASP A 64 -5.53 -23.65 8.56
C ASP A 64 -5.09 -25.06 9.01
N ALA A 65 -4.09 -25.66 8.34
CA ALA A 65 -3.45 -26.91 8.75
C ALA A 65 -2.18 -26.69 9.59
N GLY A 66 -1.92 -25.45 10.02
CA GLY A 66 -0.79 -25.05 10.83
C GLY A 66 0.20 -24.18 10.05
N THR A 67 0.61 -23.07 10.66
CA THR A 67 1.56 -22.10 10.10
C THR A 67 2.87 -22.75 9.68
N GLU A 68 3.40 -22.26 8.57
CA GLU A 68 4.71 -22.58 8.07
C GLU A 68 5.64 -21.37 8.23
N ILE A 69 6.91 -21.64 8.52
CA ILE A 69 8.00 -20.68 8.61
C ILE A 69 8.95 -20.98 7.46
N TRP A 70 9.10 -20.00 6.58
CA TRP A 70 9.98 -20.04 5.44
C TRP A 70 11.14 -19.08 5.67
N MET A 71 12.31 -19.39 5.13
CA MET A 71 13.49 -18.54 5.23
C MET A 71 14.21 -18.45 3.90
N THR A 72 14.73 -17.28 3.57
CA THR A 72 15.68 -17.12 2.47
C THR A 72 16.97 -16.42 2.95
N PRO A 73 18.16 -16.92 2.59
CA PRO A 73 19.41 -16.28 3.00
C PRO A 73 19.73 -15.01 2.22
N GLU A 74 20.46 -14.09 2.84
CA GLU A 74 21.00 -12.88 2.20
C GLU A 74 21.90 -13.23 0.99
N GLY A 75 21.83 -12.42 -0.06
CA GLY A 75 22.62 -12.60 -1.28
C GLY A 75 22.21 -13.79 -2.13
N THR A 76 21.10 -14.46 -1.79
CA THR A 76 20.47 -15.47 -2.65
C THR A 76 19.41 -14.84 -3.53
N ASN A 77 19.06 -15.50 -4.64
CA ASN A 77 17.95 -15.05 -5.47
C ASN A 77 16.60 -15.54 -4.93
N CYS A 78 16.35 -15.26 -3.64
CA CYS A 78 15.17 -15.72 -2.90
C CYS A 78 15.02 -17.26 -2.90
N ASP A 79 16.09 -17.97 -2.53
CA ASP A 79 16.05 -19.42 -2.36
C ASP A 79 15.35 -19.77 -1.03
N TRP A 80 14.03 -19.99 -1.10
CA TRP A 80 13.18 -20.24 0.08
C TRP A 80 13.30 -21.67 0.62
N ASN A 81 13.55 -21.78 1.92
CA ASN A 81 13.67 -23.02 2.68
C ASN A 81 12.57 -23.11 3.73
N LEU A 82 11.90 -24.26 3.81
CA LEU A 82 10.89 -24.55 4.83
C LEU A 82 11.56 -24.98 6.14
N LEU A 83 11.27 -24.30 7.24
CA LEU A 83 11.94 -24.49 8.53
C LEU A 83 11.05 -25.10 9.63
N ASN A 84 9.72 -25.04 9.49
CA ASN A 84 8.81 -25.83 10.31
C ASN A 84 7.66 -26.37 9.44
N VAL A 85 6.92 -27.35 9.95
CA VAL A 85 5.69 -27.84 9.30
C VAL A 85 4.59 -28.04 10.34
N ASN A 86 3.33 -27.95 9.90
CA ASN A 86 2.13 -28.20 10.70
C ASN A 86 2.11 -27.38 12.01
N GLY A 87 2.43 -26.08 11.95
CA GLY A 87 2.30 -25.18 13.10
C GLY A 87 3.14 -25.60 14.31
N PHE A 88 4.43 -25.90 14.10
CA PHE A 88 5.34 -26.42 15.14
C PHE A 88 4.88 -27.75 15.76
N GLY A 89 4.21 -28.59 14.95
CA GLY A 89 3.69 -29.89 15.36
C GLY A 89 2.25 -29.87 15.89
N SER A 90 1.60 -28.70 15.92
CA SER A 90 0.17 -28.54 16.23
C SER A 90 -0.56 -27.87 15.05
N PRO A 91 -1.49 -28.55 14.36
CA PRO A 91 -2.22 -27.95 13.23
C PRO A 91 -3.13 -26.78 13.64
N GLU A 92 -3.50 -26.68 14.92
CA GLU A 92 -4.31 -25.57 15.45
C GLU A 92 -3.53 -24.24 15.52
N ASN A 93 -2.19 -24.30 15.45
CA ASN A 93 -1.31 -23.14 15.35
C ASN A 93 -1.38 -22.57 13.93
N SER A 94 -2.54 -22.03 13.54
CA SER A 94 -2.86 -21.75 12.14
C SER A 94 -2.17 -20.51 11.57
N HIS A 95 -1.69 -19.59 12.42
CA HIS A 95 -1.05 -18.36 11.95
C HIS A 95 0.14 -18.00 12.82
N SER A 96 1.27 -17.68 12.19
CA SER A 96 2.25 -16.79 12.79
C SER A 96 1.74 -15.35 12.63
N THR A 97 1.86 -14.56 13.68
CA THR A 97 1.13 -13.27 13.80
C THR A 97 2.01 -12.11 14.20
N SER A 98 3.14 -12.39 14.87
CA SER A 98 4.14 -11.39 15.22
C SER A 98 5.51 -12.05 15.31
N THR A 99 6.55 -11.24 15.12
CA THR A 99 7.95 -11.63 15.26
C THR A 99 8.70 -10.56 16.02
N GLN A 100 9.77 -10.95 16.70
CA GLN A 100 10.73 -10.01 17.27
C GLN A 100 12.04 -10.74 17.58
N VAL A 101 13.17 -10.17 17.19
CA VAL A 101 14.48 -10.59 17.70
C VAL A 101 14.72 -9.98 19.07
N PHE A 102 15.08 -10.81 20.04
CA PHE A 102 15.38 -10.41 21.42
C PHE A 102 16.47 -11.32 22.00
N ASN A 103 17.52 -10.75 22.58
CA ASN A 103 18.65 -11.50 23.15
C ASN A 103 19.25 -12.56 22.21
N ASP A 104 19.48 -12.19 20.95
CA ASP A 104 20.03 -13.07 19.89
C ASP A 104 19.16 -14.31 19.59
N GLU A 105 17.88 -14.26 19.93
CA GLU A 105 16.89 -15.28 19.59
C GLU A 105 15.73 -14.63 18.81
N LEU A 106 15.18 -15.36 17.84
CA LEU A 106 13.98 -14.98 17.12
C LEU A 106 12.75 -15.54 17.83
N TYR A 107 11.84 -14.68 18.24
CA TYR A 107 10.54 -15.03 18.82
C TYR A 107 9.44 -14.91 17.77
N ILE A 108 8.49 -15.85 17.76
CA ILE A 108 7.33 -15.88 16.88
C ILE A 108 6.07 -16.07 17.72
N GLY A 109 5.14 -15.12 17.61
CA GLY A 109 3.81 -15.21 18.19
C GLY A 109 2.85 -15.95 17.27
N VAL A 110 2.07 -16.86 17.82
CA VAL A 110 1.21 -17.78 17.07
C VAL A 110 -0.24 -17.67 17.55
N PHE A 111 -1.17 -17.66 16.62
CA PHE A 111 -2.60 -17.81 16.89
C PHE A 111 -2.95 -19.29 17.06
N ASN A 112 -3.72 -19.59 18.10
CA ASN A 112 -4.32 -20.90 18.35
C ASN A 112 -5.62 -20.71 19.16
N GLU A 113 -6.71 -21.33 18.71
CA GLU A 113 -8.02 -21.23 19.35
C GLU A 113 -8.02 -21.75 20.81
N GLY A 114 -7.14 -22.70 21.12
CA GLY A 114 -6.93 -23.23 22.46
C GLY A 114 -6.05 -22.36 23.37
N GLY A 115 -5.57 -21.21 22.88
CA GLY A 115 -4.64 -20.32 23.55
C GLY A 115 -3.38 -20.12 22.71
N GLY A 116 -3.09 -18.86 22.38
CA GLY A 116 -1.96 -18.46 21.56
C GLY A 116 -0.63 -18.89 22.16
N GLU A 117 0.34 -19.11 21.29
CA GLU A 117 1.65 -19.64 21.67
C GLU A 117 2.77 -18.68 21.27
N ILE A 118 3.94 -18.89 21.88
CA ILE A 118 5.18 -18.23 21.49
C ILE A 118 6.22 -19.32 21.26
N TRP A 119 6.90 -19.25 20.13
CA TRP A 119 7.99 -20.13 19.77
C TRP A 119 9.26 -19.30 19.59
N LEU A 120 10.41 -19.83 19.98
CA LEU A 120 11.69 -19.18 19.76
C LEU A 120 12.72 -20.09 19.10
N THR A 121 13.71 -19.47 18.47
CA THR A 121 14.91 -20.16 17.98
C THR A 121 16.14 -19.28 18.19
N GLY A 122 17.23 -19.89 18.64
CA GLY A 122 18.55 -19.23 18.72
C GLY A 122 19.48 -19.59 17.55
N ASP A 123 19.22 -20.69 16.85
CA ASP A 123 20.03 -21.16 15.72
C ASP A 123 19.34 -20.94 14.36
N GLY A 124 18.08 -20.50 14.37
CA GLY A 124 17.28 -20.25 13.19
C GLY A 124 16.59 -21.48 12.61
N THR A 125 16.71 -22.67 13.22
CA THR A 125 16.20 -23.93 12.66
C THR A 125 15.55 -24.85 13.69
N SER A 126 15.99 -24.80 14.94
CA SER A 126 15.47 -25.55 16.08
C SER A 126 14.53 -24.65 16.89
N TRP A 127 13.31 -25.12 17.14
CA TRP A 127 12.26 -24.31 17.76
C TRP A 127 11.86 -24.84 19.13
N ASP A 128 11.83 -23.96 20.12
CA ASP A 128 11.36 -24.25 21.47
C ASP A 128 10.13 -23.40 21.82
N GLN A 129 9.15 -24.00 22.47
CA GLN A 129 7.96 -23.29 22.94
C GLN A 129 8.27 -22.53 24.23
N VAL A 130 7.96 -21.23 24.25
CA VAL A 130 8.03 -20.40 25.46
C VAL A 130 6.77 -20.62 26.30
N LYS A 131 6.95 -20.95 27.57
CA LYS A 131 5.85 -21.22 28.50
C LYS A 131 5.69 -20.09 29.51
N ILE A 132 4.56 -19.41 29.45
CA ILE A 132 4.18 -18.38 30.40
C ILE A 132 3.15 -18.97 31.37
N ALA A 133 3.55 -19.15 32.64
CA ALA A 133 2.78 -19.93 33.62
C ALA A 133 1.33 -19.44 33.88
N SER A 134 1.06 -18.16 33.64
CA SER A 134 -0.26 -17.53 33.87
C SER A 134 -0.92 -17.04 32.58
N PHE A 135 -0.50 -17.54 31.42
CA PHE A 135 -1.08 -17.17 30.15
C PHE A 135 -2.42 -17.90 29.96
N SER A 136 -3.51 -17.14 30.02
CA SER A 136 -4.86 -17.70 29.89
C SER A 136 -5.11 -18.23 28.46
N PRO A 137 -5.83 -19.35 28.30
CA PRO A 137 -6.36 -19.78 27.00
C PRO A 137 -7.22 -18.73 26.29
N SER A 138 -7.81 -17.77 27.03
CA SER A 138 -8.54 -16.64 26.43
C SER A 138 -7.66 -15.73 25.58
N ASN A 139 -6.34 -15.73 25.80
CA ASN A 139 -5.39 -15.05 24.93
C ASN A 139 -5.11 -15.94 23.72
N ARG A 140 -5.92 -15.85 22.66
CA ARG A 140 -5.83 -16.76 21.50
C ARG A 140 -4.66 -16.47 20.57
N CYS A 141 -3.98 -15.33 20.74
CA CYS A 141 -2.87 -14.92 19.90
C CYS A 141 -1.94 -13.97 20.62
N VAL A 142 -0.65 -14.06 20.29
CA VAL A 142 0.34 -13.03 20.61
C VAL A 142 0.50 -12.14 19.37
N ARG A 143 -0.22 -11.02 19.38
CA ARG A 143 -0.56 -10.27 18.16
C ARG A 143 0.46 -9.20 17.80
N ALA A 144 1.20 -8.69 18.78
CA ALA A 144 2.27 -7.74 18.57
C ALA A 144 3.42 -8.02 19.53
N MET A 145 4.65 -7.80 19.07
CA MET A 145 5.87 -7.86 19.87
C MET A 145 6.70 -6.61 19.60
N SER A 146 7.41 -6.11 20.60
CA SER A 146 8.39 -5.05 20.41
C SER A 146 9.44 -5.06 21.51
N THR A 147 10.69 -4.79 21.14
CA THR A 147 11.75 -4.53 22.11
C THR A 147 11.81 -3.05 22.50
N PHE A 148 12.10 -2.80 23.78
CA PHE A 148 12.22 -1.44 24.30
C PHE A 148 13.27 -1.38 25.42
N ASP A 149 14.24 -0.48 25.31
CA ASP A 149 15.20 -0.17 26.38
C ASP A 149 14.91 1.20 27.00
N PRO A 150 14.01 1.27 28.00
CA PRO A 150 13.57 2.54 28.58
C PRO A 150 14.65 3.29 29.38
N TYR A 151 15.68 2.59 29.85
CA TYR A 151 16.67 3.13 30.78
C TYR A 151 18.11 3.08 30.25
N GLY A 152 18.32 2.57 29.04
CA GLY A 152 19.65 2.44 28.43
C GLY A 152 20.52 1.38 29.11
N SER A 153 19.89 0.41 29.79
CA SER A 153 20.58 -0.56 30.64
C SER A 153 20.22 -2.00 30.36
N ASN A 154 19.00 -2.25 29.87
CA ASN A 154 18.57 -3.59 29.50
C ASN A 154 17.40 -3.50 28.53
N GLN A 155 17.49 -4.25 27.42
CA GLN A 155 16.38 -4.41 26.50
C GLN A 155 15.29 -5.25 27.16
N LEU A 156 14.05 -4.83 27.00
CA LEU A 156 12.87 -5.57 27.43
C LEU A 156 12.10 -6.02 26.18
N LEU A 157 11.51 -7.20 26.23
CA LEU A 157 10.55 -7.67 25.23
C LEU A 157 9.14 -7.47 25.78
N PHE A 158 8.32 -6.72 25.04
CA PHE A 158 6.89 -6.56 25.30
C PHE A 158 6.09 -7.34 24.28
N ILE A 159 5.00 -7.96 24.73
CA ILE A 159 4.04 -8.64 23.86
C ILE A 159 2.61 -8.19 24.19
N GLY A 160 1.77 -8.13 23.16
CA GLY A 160 0.35 -7.82 23.26
C GLY A 160 -0.49 -9.00 22.80
N THR A 161 -1.64 -9.23 23.44
CA THR A 161 -2.50 -10.38 23.14
C THR A 161 -3.75 -10.02 22.34
N ASP A 162 -4.40 -11.04 21.78
CA ASP A 162 -5.79 -10.97 21.32
C ASP A 162 -6.66 -11.69 22.35
N ASN A 163 -7.60 -10.97 22.98
CA ASN A 163 -8.47 -11.47 24.03
C ASN A 163 -9.81 -10.72 24.03
N GLU A 164 -10.91 -11.47 23.90
CA GLU A 164 -12.27 -10.91 23.80
C GLU A 164 -12.76 -10.24 25.10
N GLU A 165 -12.13 -10.54 26.24
CA GLU A 165 -12.46 -9.96 27.55
C GLU A 165 -11.57 -8.77 27.93
N GLY A 166 -10.76 -8.29 26.99
CA GLY A 166 -9.75 -7.26 27.21
C GLY A 166 -8.36 -7.80 26.90
N THR A 167 -7.67 -7.15 25.96
CA THR A 167 -6.29 -7.49 25.62
C THR A 167 -5.35 -7.27 26.80
N GLN A 168 -4.22 -7.98 26.80
CA GLN A 168 -3.21 -7.94 27.85
C GLN A 168 -1.85 -7.53 27.30
N VAL A 169 -1.02 -6.92 28.14
CA VAL A 169 0.38 -6.63 27.85
C VAL A 169 1.27 -7.41 28.81
N TRP A 170 2.20 -8.20 28.26
CA TRP A 170 3.21 -8.92 29.03
C TRP A 170 4.60 -8.40 28.71
N MET A 171 5.53 -8.56 29.65
CA MET A 171 6.91 -8.14 29.50
C MET A 171 7.88 -9.17 30.07
N THR A 172 9.02 -9.35 29.41
CA THR A 172 10.17 -10.07 29.94
C THR A 172 11.46 -9.28 29.76
N SER A 173 12.42 -9.55 30.64
CA SER A 173 13.79 -9.00 30.56
C SER A 173 14.84 -10.06 30.19
N ASN A 174 14.43 -11.34 30.11
CA ASN A 174 15.34 -12.47 29.95
C ASN A 174 14.76 -13.64 29.13
N GLY A 175 13.52 -13.54 28.62
CA GLY A 175 12.85 -14.60 27.84
C GLY A 175 12.19 -15.68 28.69
N ILE A 176 12.48 -15.73 29.99
CA ILE A 176 12.06 -16.80 30.91
C ILE A 176 11.00 -16.30 31.89
N ASP A 177 11.28 -15.18 32.56
CA ASP A 177 10.41 -14.58 33.56
C ASP A 177 9.52 -13.54 32.89
N TRP A 178 8.21 -13.82 32.86
CA TRP A 178 7.20 -12.97 32.23
C TRP A 178 6.32 -12.31 33.28
N LEU A 179 6.13 -11.01 33.14
CA LEU A 179 5.32 -10.17 34.02
C LEU A 179 4.13 -9.62 33.26
N LEU A 180 2.94 -9.75 33.86
CA LEU A 180 1.71 -9.13 33.37
C LEU A 180 1.75 -7.64 33.74
N MET A 181 1.75 -6.78 32.72
CA MET A 181 1.86 -5.33 32.86
C MET A 181 0.51 -4.62 32.73
N GLU A 182 -0.42 -5.22 32.00
CA GLU A 182 -1.79 -4.77 31.79
C GLU A 182 -2.67 -6.01 31.56
N ASP A 183 -3.84 -6.09 32.20
CA ASP A 183 -4.66 -7.31 32.24
C ASP A 183 -6.12 -7.15 31.79
N SER A 184 -6.58 -5.94 31.48
CA SER A 184 -7.99 -5.58 31.36
C SER A 184 -8.25 -4.54 30.26
N GLY A 185 -7.53 -4.57 29.13
CA GLY A 185 -7.77 -3.67 28.01
C GLY A 185 -7.64 -2.18 28.37
N PHE A 186 -6.76 -1.84 29.32
CA PHE A 186 -6.61 -0.51 29.90
C PHE A 186 -7.88 0.04 30.59
N GLY A 187 -8.70 -0.86 31.14
CA GLY A 187 -9.95 -0.52 31.82
C GLY A 187 -11.14 -0.35 30.88
N ASP A 188 -11.00 -0.69 29.60
CA ASP A 188 -12.06 -0.76 28.61
C ASP A 188 -12.04 -2.16 27.98
N GLU A 189 -13.01 -3.01 28.34
CA GLU A 189 -13.12 -4.39 27.85
C GLU A 189 -13.30 -4.49 26.32
N ASN A 190 -13.71 -3.40 25.67
CA ASN A 190 -13.83 -3.37 24.21
C ASN A 190 -12.49 -3.20 23.50
N ASN A 191 -11.41 -2.90 24.24
CA ASN A 191 -10.06 -3.04 23.73
C ASN A 191 -9.71 -4.53 23.70
N THR A 192 -9.94 -5.18 22.56
CA THR A 192 -9.84 -6.66 22.47
C THR A 192 -8.51 -7.16 21.90
N SER A 193 -7.69 -6.29 21.30
CA SER A 193 -6.42 -6.70 20.69
C SER A 193 -5.45 -5.53 20.52
N PHE A 194 -4.16 -5.82 20.35
CA PHE A 194 -3.14 -4.88 19.89
C PHE A 194 -2.47 -5.40 18.61
N TYR A 195 -2.60 -4.68 17.50
CA TYR A 195 -1.94 -5.09 16.24
C TYR A 195 -0.55 -4.48 16.05
N CYS A 196 -0.21 -3.42 16.78
CA CYS A 196 1.04 -2.70 16.56
C CYS A 196 1.65 -2.14 17.83
N MET A 197 2.98 -2.08 17.81
CA MET A 197 3.81 -1.45 18.84
C MET A 197 4.99 -0.71 18.16
N ALA A 198 5.39 0.44 18.70
CA ALA A 198 6.57 1.15 18.24
C ALA A 198 7.19 1.99 19.36
N VAL A 199 8.53 2.09 19.36
CA VAL A 199 9.25 3.00 20.25
C VAL A 199 9.42 4.36 19.58
N PHE A 200 8.97 5.43 20.22
CA PHE A 200 9.11 6.80 19.73
C PHE A 200 9.37 7.76 20.89
N ASN A 201 10.32 8.69 20.74
CA ASN A 201 10.65 9.71 21.74
C ASN A 201 10.77 9.18 23.18
N TYR A 202 11.46 8.05 23.37
CA TYR A 202 11.67 7.38 24.66
C TYR A 202 10.43 6.76 25.32
N TYR A 203 9.37 6.52 24.56
CA TYR A 203 8.19 5.77 25.00
C TYR A 203 7.91 4.61 24.06
N LEU A 204 7.40 3.51 24.61
CA LEU A 204 6.74 2.47 23.84
C LEU A 204 5.28 2.86 23.63
N TYR A 205 4.82 2.83 22.38
CA TYR A 205 3.45 3.09 21.95
C TYR A 205 2.78 1.78 21.53
N LEU A 206 1.48 1.67 21.78
CA LEU A 206 0.61 0.56 21.37
C LEU A 206 -0.68 1.11 20.78
N GLY A 207 -1.26 0.40 19.82
CA GLY A 207 -2.56 0.72 19.23
C GLY A 207 -3.58 -0.38 19.48
N THR A 208 -4.79 -0.04 19.94
CA THR A 208 -5.83 -1.01 20.27
C THR A 208 -6.79 -1.29 19.12
N VAL A 209 -7.51 -2.40 19.21
CA VAL A 209 -8.75 -2.67 18.49
C VAL A 209 -9.92 -2.37 19.41
N ASN A 210 -10.81 -1.48 19.00
CA ASN A 210 -12.06 -1.16 19.70
C ASN A 210 -13.15 -0.81 18.69
N GLN A 211 -14.07 -1.75 18.50
CA GLN A 211 -15.18 -1.64 17.53
C GLN A 211 -16.27 -0.66 17.96
N GLN A 212 -16.29 -0.25 19.24
CA GLN A 212 -17.35 0.57 19.80
C GLN A 212 -17.01 2.06 19.76
N SER A 213 -15.88 2.45 20.34
CA SER A 213 -15.47 3.86 20.45
C SER A 213 -14.37 4.26 19.48
N GLY A 214 -13.70 3.30 18.85
CA GLY A 214 -12.55 3.52 17.99
C GLY A 214 -11.22 3.25 18.71
N THR A 215 -10.17 3.03 17.93
CA THR A 215 -8.83 2.70 18.41
C THR A 215 -8.28 3.71 19.41
N GLN A 216 -7.62 3.20 20.44
CA GLN A 216 -6.91 3.99 21.43
C GLN A 216 -5.41 3.81 21.24
N ILE A 217 -4.65 4.89 21.40
CA ILE A 217 -3.20 4.88 21.42
C ILE A 217 -2.74 5.06 22.85
N TRP A 218 -1.97 4.11 23.35
CA TRP A 218 -1.40 4.11 24.69
C TRP A 218 0.10 4.19 24.61
N ARG A 219 0.72 4.86 25.57
CA ARG A 219 2.19 4.87 25.70
C ARG A 219 2.66 4.63 27.12
N THR A 220 3.86 4.10 27.25
CA THR A 220 4.55 3.92 28.53
C THR A 220 6.03 4.30 28.43
N LYS A 221 6.59 4.75 29.56
CA LYS A 221 8.03 4.93 29.71
C LYS A 221 8.74 3.64 30.15
N GLY A 222 8.03 2.61 30.61
CA GLY A 222 8.68 1.42 31.17
C GLY A 222 7.73 0.30 31.61
N GLY A 223 6.53 0.24 31.03
CA GLY A 223 5.56 -0.84 31.23
C GLY A 223 4.66 -0.71 32.46
N ILE A 224 5.05 0.03 33.50
CA ILE A 224 4.27 0.08 34.76
C ILE A 224 3.10 1.07 34.67
N THR A 225 3.33 2.24 34.09
CA THR A 225 2.31 3.28 33.96
C THR A 225 2.03 3.56 32.49
N TRP A 226 0.76 3.55 32.13
CA TRP A 226 0.28 3.77 30.78
C TRP A 226 -0.52 5.06 30.69
N THR A 227 -0.46 5.72 29.55
CA THR A 227 -1.19 6.97 29.31
C THR A 227 -1.79 6.92 27.91
N LYS A 228 -3.12 7.10 27.82
CA LYS A 228 -3.80 7.29 26.54
C LYS A 228 -3.45 8.64 25.95
N VAL A 229 -3.11 8.67 24.66
CA VAL A 229 -2.55 9.87 23.98
C VAL A 229 -3.29 10.27 22.71
N ASN A 230 -4.46 9.69 22.45
CA ASN A 230 -5.38 10.16 21.42
C ASN A 230 -6.80 10.31 21.98
N ILE A 231 -7.64 11.02 21.23
CA ILE A 231 -9.09 10.86 21.30
C ILE A 231 -9.42 9.54 20.60
N ASP A 232 -10.30 8.72 21.17
CA ASP A 232 -10.70 7.42 20.60
C ASP A 232 -11.06 7.54 19.11
N GLY A 233 -10.52 6.63 18.30
CA GLY A 233 -10.67 6.66 16.84
C GLY A 233 -10.10 7.91 16.17
N PHE A 234 -9.24 8.68 16.84
CA PHE A 234 -8.81 10.02 16.42
C PHE A 234 -9.98 10.99 16.19
N GLY A 235 -11.08 10.82 16.95
CA GLY A 235 -12.32 11.57 16.79
C GLY A 235 -13.32 10.96 15.83
N TYR A 236 -12.98 9.82 15.20
CA TYR A 236 -13.84 9.08 14.28
C TYR A 236 -13.96 7.62 14.76
N SER A 237 -15.09 7.24 15.37
CA SER A 237 -15.27 5.88 15.90
C SER A 237 -15.16 4.76 14.86
N GLY A 238 -15.30 5.09 13.56
CA GLY A 238 -15.07 4.15 12.46
C GLY A 238 -13.62 3.68 12.33
N ASN A 239 -12.65 4.45 12.85
CA ASN A 239 -11.26 4.03 13.01
C ASN A 239 -11.15 3.05 14.17
N HIS A 240 -11.63 1.83 13.96
CA HIS A 240 -11.85 0.85 15.03
C HIS A 240 -10.59 0.06 15.39
N ALA A 241 -9.50 0.20 14.64
CA ALA A 241 -8.23 -0.43 14.98
C ALA A 241 -7.05 0.43 14.52
N SER A 242 -5.91 0.25 15.19
CA SER A 242 -4.60 0.70 14.72
C SER A 242 -3.78 -0.53 14.37
N TYR A 243 -3.39 -0.66 13.11
CA TYR A 243 -2.76 -1.87 12.56
C TYR A 243 -1.25 -1.78 12.43
N SER A 244 -0.72 -0.58 12.18
CA SER A 244 0.70 -0.39 11.92
C SER A 244 1.20 0.90 12.57
N MET A 245 2.47 0.88 12.98
CA MET A 245 3.19 2.04 13.47
C MET A 245 4.59 2.10 12.88
N CYS A 246 5.05 3.29 12.51
CA CYS A 246 6.40 3.46 11.97
C CYS A 246 6.94 4.86 12.26
N ASN A 247 8.23 4.95 12.58
CA ASN A 247 8.92 6.22 12.71
C ASN A 247 9.45 6.68 11.36
N PHE A 248 9.15 7.91 10.96
CA PHE A 248 9.66 8.48 9.73
C PHE A 248 9.86 9.99 9.87
N LYS A 249 11.04 10.49 9.52
CA LYS A 249 11.42 11.92 9.51
C LYS A 249 10.99 12.71 10.77
N GLY A 250 11.18 12.11 11.95
CA GLY A 250 10.89 12.73 13.24
C GLY A 250 9.43 12.66 13.69
N TYR A 251 8.60 11.89 12.99
CA TYR A 251 7.22 11.63 13.37
C TYR A 251 7.00 10.13 13.60
N LEU A 252 6.10 9.81 14.52
CA LEU A 252 5.46 8.50 14.61
C LEU A 252 4.20 8.52 13.75
N TYR A 253 4.09 7.57 12.83
CA TYR A 253 2.91 7.32 12.00
C TYR A 253 2.12 6.14 12.55
N VAL A 254 0.79 6.18 12.43
CA VAL A 254 -0.14 5.14 12.84
C VAL A 254 -1.15 4.92 11.70
N GLY A 255 -1.29 3.69 11.23
CA GLY A 255 -2.29 3.30 10.24
C GLY A 255 -3.54 2.71 10.88
N THR A 256 -4.73 3.15 10.47
CA THR A 256 -6.00 2.68 11.05
C THR A 256 -6.72 1.64 10.19
N ALA A 257 -7.75 1.01 10.74
CA ALA A 257 -8.78 0.33 9.97
C ALA A 257 -10.11 1.06 10.07
N ASN A 258 -10.76 1.27 8.93
CA ASN A 258 -12.09 1.87 8.85
C ASN A 258 -12.81 1.39 7.59
N HIS A 259 -13.87 0.60 7.79
CA HIS A 259 -14.63 -0.05 6.72
C HIS A 259 -15.62 0.89 6.01
N LEU A 260 -15.80 2.12 6.49
CA LEU A 260 -16.78 3.05 5.95
C LEU A 260 -16.13 4.09 5.03
N SER A 261 -15.08 4.76 5.49
CA SER A 261 -14.40 5.81 4.73
C SER A 261 -13.04 5.39 4.17
N GLY A 262 -12.53 4.22 4.57
CA GLY A 262 -11.17 3.80 4.26
C GLY A 262 -10.18 4.15 5.36
N THR A 263 -9.00 3.54 5.32
CA THR A 263 -7.93 3.73 6.29
C THR A 263 -7.45 5.17 6.36
N GLN A 264 -7.07 5.59 7.56
CA GLN A 264 -6.40 6.85 7.79
C GLN A 264 -5.00 6.59 8.34
N VAL A 265 -4.06 7.44 7.94
CA VAL A 265 -2.72 7.50 8.48
C VAL A 265 -2.64 8.76 9.34
N TRP A 266 -2.32 8.59 10.61
CA TRP A 266 -2.16 9.68 11.57
C TRP A 266 -0.69 9.82 11.96
N ARG A 267 -0.22 11.04 12.19
CA ARG A 267 1.16 11.29 12.60
C ARG A 267 1.28 12.26 13.76
N THR A 268 2.32 12.09 14.56
CA THR A 268 2.65 12.97 15.69
C THR A 268 4.16 13.20 15.78
N SER A 269 4.58 14.40 16.17
CA SER A 269 5.99 14.73 16.45
C SER A 269 6.30 14.82 17.95
N ASP A 270 5.27 15.03 18.78
CA ASP A 270 5.38 15.20 20.23
C ASP A 270 4.80 14.00 21.01
N GLY A 271 4.13 13.09 20.31
CA GLY A 271 3.54 11.90 20.89
C GLY A 271 2.17 12.10 21.54
N VAL A 272 1.56 13.28 21.42
CA VAL A 272 0.26 13.62 22.02
C VAL A 272 -0.66 14.44 21.12
N THR A 273 -0.10 15.19 20.17
CA THR A 273 -0.84 15.96 19.17
C THR A 273 -0.77 15.24 17.83
N TRP A 274 -1.93 14.89 17.28
CA TRP A 274 -2.06 14.04 16.09
C TRP A 274 -2.67 14.78 14.91
N TYR A 275 -2.13 14.53 13.72
CA TYR A 275 -2.61 15.07 12.46
C TYR A 275 -2.78 13.96 11.44
N GLN A 276 -3.89 13.96 10.71
CA GLN A 276 -4.07 13.06 9.59
C GLN A 276 -3.07 13.42 8.46
N SER A 277 -2.53 12.39 7.81
CA SER A 277 -1.41 12.44 6.87
C SER A 277 -1.82 12.13 5.42
N ASN A 278 -2.93 11.42 5.24
CA ASN A 278 -3.48 11.04 3.93
C ASN A 278 -4.94 11.49 3.79
N ASP A 279 -5.47 11.52 2.57
CA ASP A 279 -6.92 11.48 2.36
C ASP A 279 -7.46 10.10 2.78
N ASP A 280 -8.69 10.03 3.30
CA ASP A 280 -9.31 8.76 3.71
C ASP A 280 -9.23 7.69 2.62
N GLY A 281 -8.73 6.50 2.96
CA GLY A 281 -8.50 5.41 2.02
C GLY A 281 -7.51 5.74 0.90
N PHE A 282 -6.68 6.77 1.06
CA PHE A 282 -5.86 7.35 -0.01
C PHE A 282 -6.71 7.80 -1.23
N GLY A 283 -7.92 8.28 -0.97
CA GLY A 283 -8.88 8.71 -1.99
C GLY A 283 -9.78 7.59 -2.51
N ASP A 284 -9.54 6.33 -2.13
CA ASP A 284 -10.39 5.18 -2.43
C ASP A 284 -10.86 4.52 -1.13
N PRO A 285 -12.14 4.69 -0.74
CA PRO A 285 -12.68 4.10 0.47
C PRO A 285 -12.52 2.59 0.55
N SER A 286 -12.32 1.86 -0.56
CA SER A 286 -12.11 0.41 -0.52
C SER A 286 -10.77 -0.01 0.11
N ASN A 287 -9.82 0.92 0.29
CA ASN A 287 -8.61 0.71 1.07
C ASN A 287 -8.93 0.80 2.57
N PHE A 288 -9.54 -0.23 3.14
CA PHE A 288 -10.07 -0.16 4.50
C PHE A 288 -9.02 -0.13 5.61
N CYS A 289 -7.83 -0.66 5.36
CA CYS A 289 -6.85 -0.89 6.41
C CYS A 289 -5.42 -0.61 5.94
N SER A 290 -4.61 -0.01 6.81
CA SER A 290 -3.16 0.14 6.67
C SER A 290 -2.45 -0.92 7.52
N TYR A 291 -2.23 -2.10 6.93
CA TYR A 291 -1.76 -3.29 7.65
C TYR A 291 -0.31 -3.20 8.10
N CYS A 292 0.55 -2.60 7.28
CA CYS A 292 1.99 -2.57 7.52
C CYS A 292 2.59 -1.25 7.03
N MET A 293 3.74 -0.91 7.63
CA MET A 293 4.52 0.27 7.28
C MET A 293 6.00 -0.06 7.33
N ALA A 294 6.78 0.46 6.37
CA ALA A 294 8.23 0.35 6.37
C ALA A 294 8.85 1.63 5.81
N VAL A 295 10.04 1.99 6.32
CA VAL A 295 10.86 3.04 5.71
C VAL A 295 11.89 2.38 4.82
N PHE A 296 11.95 2.81 3.58
CA PHE A 296 12.91 2.34 2.58
C PHE A 296 13.35 3.54 1.74
N ASP A 297 14.67 3.68 1.53
CA ASP A 297 15.25 4.76 0.73
C ASP A 297 14.69 6.17 1.04
N ASP A 298 14.73 6.56 2.32
CA ASP A 298 14.21 7.84 2.87
C ASP A 298 12.73 8.14 2.54
N ARG A 299 11.95 7.08 2.31
CA ARG A 299 10.51 7.14 2.04
C ARG A 299 9.75 6.22 2.97
N LEU A 300 8.53 6.61 3.32
CA LEU A 300 7.60 5.77 4.09
C LEU A 300 6.64 5.07 3.13
N TYR A 301 6.54 3.75 3.28
CA TYR A 301 5.63 2.89 2.55
C TYR A 301 4.53 2.37 3.46
N VAL A 302 3.32 2.22 2.92
CA VAL A 302 2.14 1.71 3.62
C VAL A 302 1.49 0.64 2.74
N GLY A 303 1.37 -0.57 3.29
CA GLY A 303 0.60 -1.65 2.68
C GLY A 303 -0.87 -1.58 3.06
N THR A 304 -1.77 -1.56 2.08
CA THR A 304 -3.21 -1.53 2.31
C THR A 304 -3.91 -2.76 1.75
N GLY A 305 -5.16 -3.00 2.18
CA GLY A 305 -5.94 -4.10 1.64
C GLY A 305 -7.42 -4.09 1.98
N ASN A 306 -8.17 -4.84 1.16
CA ASN A 306 -9.51 -5.39 1.42
C ASN A 306 -10.07 -6.05 0.13
N MET A 307 -10.05 -5.33 -0.99
CA MET A 307 -10.41 -5.90 -2.30
C MET A 307 -9.18 -6.23 -3.13
N VAL A 308 -8.16 -5.39 -3.05
CA VAL A 308 -6.94 -5.46 -3.86
C VAL A 308 -5.78 -4.94 -3.03
N ALA A 309 -4.64 -5.63 -3.08
CA ALA A 309 -3.41 -5.24 -2.42
C ALA A 309 -2.79 -4.01 -3.10
N ARG A 310 -2.53 -2.96 -2.32
CA ARG A 310 -1.90 -1.72 -2.79
C ARG A 310 -0.81 -1.26 -1.84
N VAL A 311 0.23 -0.67 -2.39
CA VAL A 311 1.35 -0.07 -1.66
C VAL A 311 1.35 1.41 -1.97
N TRP A 312 1.31 2.23 -0.92
CA TRP A 312 1.38 3.68 -0.99
C TRP A 312 2.72 4.16 -0.44
N ARG A 313 3.27 5.22 -1.02
CA ARG A 313 4.57 5.79 -0.66
C ARG A 313 4.47 7.29 -0.45
N THR A 314 5.28 7.82 0.45
CA THR A 314 5.49 9.26 0.65
C THR A 314 6.94 9.59 0.95
N GLU A 315 7.41 10.73 0.45
CA GLU A 315 8.72 11.32 0.76
C GLU A 315 8.65 12.31 1.94
N ASP A 316 7.49 12.93 2.18
CA ASP A 316 7.32 14.07 3.10
C ASP A 316 6.26 13.82 4.20
N GLY A 317 5.55 12.70 4.13
CA GLY A 317 4.46 12.37 5.02
C GLY A 317 3.20 13.22 4.80
N VAL A 318 3.02 13.78 3.61
CA VAL A 318 1.84 14.59 3.24
C VAL A 318 1.32 14.18 1.88
N ILE A 319 2.21 14.03 0.91
CA ILE A 319 1.87 13.62 -0.44
C ILE A 319 2.12 12.12 -0.57
N TRP A 320 1.04 11.41 -0.91
CA TRP A 320 1.05 9.97 -1.08
C TRP A 320 0.78 9.59 -2.53
N GLU A 321 1.42 8.50 -2.97
CA GLU A 321 1.17 7.90 -4.27
C GLU A 321 1.24 6.38 -4.22
N GLN A 322 0.46 5.71 -5.06
CA GLN A 322 0.51 4.27 -5.20
C GLN A 322 1.71 3.86 -6.05
N VAL A 323 2.46 2.85 -5.60
CA VAL A 323 3.73 2.43 -6.23
C VAL A 323 3.73 1.00 -6.75
N ASN A 324 2.63 0.25 -6.59
CA ASN A 324 2.45 -1.04 -7.23
C ASN A 324 1.25 -1.01 -8.19
N ILE A 325 1.25 -1.90 -9.17
CA ILE A 325 0.00 -2.21 -9.89
C ILE A 325 -0.97 -2.90 -8.92
N ASP A 326 -2.25 -2.67 -9.09
CA ASP A 326 -3.32 -3.28 -8.28
C ASP A 326 -3.12 -4.80 -8.16
N GLY A 327 -2.98 -5.28 -6.92
CA GLY A 327 -2.80 -6.70 -6.61
C GLY A 327 -1.43 -7.25 -7.01
N PHE A 328 -0.46 -6.40 -7.34
CA PHE A 328 0.78 -6.79 -8.02
C PHE A 328 0.52 -7.55 -9.34
N GLY A 329 -0.62 -7.29 -9.98
CA GLY A 329 -1.04 -7.95 -11.22
C GLY A 329 -1.84 -9.23 -11.00
N ASP A 330 -1.96 -9.70 -9.76
CA ASP A 330 -2.92 -10.74 -9.35
C ASP A 330 -4.00 -10.12 -8.48
N ILE A 331 -5.21 -9.98 -9.02
CA ILE A 331 -6.34 -9.38 -8.32
C ILE A 331 -6.80 -10.18 -7.09
N ASP A 332 -6.40 -11.45 -6.97
CA ASP A 332 -6.68 -12.27 -5.79
C ASP A 332 -5.75 -11.95 -4.61
N ASN A 333 -4.68 -11.17 -4.82
CA ASN A 333 -3.94 -10.53 -3.74
C ASN A 333 -4.78 -9.39 -3.18
N ARG A 334 -5.40 -9.61 -2.02
CA ARG A 334 -6.35 -8.66 -1.42
C ARG A 334 -5.73 -7.72 -0.40
N TRP A 335 -4.58 -8.10 0.15
CA TRP A 335 -3.92 -7.37 1.23
C TRP A 335 -2.41 -7.40 1.07
N VAL A 336 -1.76 -6.32 1.52
CA VAL A 336 -0.32 -6.29 1.80
C VAL A 336 -0.18 -6.38 3.31
N HIS A 337 0.17 -7.56 3.84
CA HIS A 337 0.20 -7.81 5.28
C HIS A 337 1.56 -7.50 5.92
N SER A 338 2.64 -7.56 5.15
CA SER A 338 3.99 -7.24 5.63
C SER A 338 4.76 -6.41 4.63
N LEU A 339 5.61 -5.53 5.16
CA LEU A 339 6.64 -4.79 4.45
C LEU A 339 7.92 -4.86 5.28
N ILE A 340 9.04 -5.20 4.65
CA ILE A 340 10.35 -5.22 5.32
C ILE A 340 11.47 -4.92 4.33
N VAL A 341 12.52 -4.24 4.78
CA VAL A 341 13.71 -3.98 3.97
C VAL A 341 14.73 -5.08 4.23
N PHE A 342 15.16 -5.78 3.18
CA PHE A 342 16.13 -6.87 3.25
C PHE A 342 16.99 -6.87 1.98
N ASP A 343 18.31 -7.05 2.12
CA ASP A 343 19.24 -7.18 0.99
C ASP A 343 19.12 -6.03 -0.06
N ASP A 344 18.93 -4.80 0.41
CA ASP A 344 18.70 -3.58 -0.41
C ASP A 344 17.37 -3.55 -1.21
N TYR A 345 16.44 -4.47 -0.94
CA TYR A 345 15.09 -4.44 -1.50
C TYR A 345 14.04 -4.17 -0.42
N LEU A 346 12.91 -3.58 -0.83
CA LEU A 346 11.68 -3.62 -0.05
C LEU A 346 10.87 -4.85 -0.45
N TYR A 347 10.65 -5.75 0.50
CA TYR A 347 9.80 -6.93 0.35
C TYR A 347 8.37 -6.63 0.81
N ALA A 348 7.39 -7.16 0.10
CA ALA A 348 5.96 -7.09 0.40
C ALA A 348 5.35 -8.50 0.41
N GLY A 349 4.70 -8.85 1.52
CA GLY A 349 3.95 -10.10 1.66
C GLY A 349 2.45 -9.89 1.44
N THR A 350 1.82 -10.72 0.60
CA THR A 350 0.39 -10.60 0.29
C THR A 350 -0.49 -11.60 1.04
N GLY A 351 -1.77 -11.26 1.20
CA GLY A 351 -2.80 -12.24 1.51
C GLY A 351 -3.62 -12.60 0.27
N ASN A 352 -3.75 -13.89 0.00
CA ASN A 352 -4.40 -14.49 -1.16
C ASN A 352 -4.96 -15.88 -0.78
N GLU A 353 -6.26 -16.10 -1.01
CA GLU A 353 -6.96 -17.36 -0.66
C GLU A 353 -6.41 -18.61 -1.38
N ARG A 354 -5.51 -18.44 -2.36
CA ARG A 354 -4.89 -19.52 -3.15
C ARG A 354 -3.38 -19.43 -3.16
N GLY A 355 -2.80 -19.04 -2.03
CA GLY A 355 -1.37 -19.01 -1.80
C GLY A 355 -0.82 -17.59 -1.82
N THR A 356 -0.24 -17.18 -0.70
CA THR A 356 0.48 -15.91 -0.52
C THR A 356 1.60 -15.74 -1.53
N GLU A 357 1.85 -14.49 -1.89
CA GLU A 357 2.93 -14.11 -2.77
C GLU A 357 3.86 -13.15 -2.05
N ILE A 358 5.17 -13.33 -2.28
CA ILE A 358 6.20 -12.40 -1.86
C ILE A 358 6.65 -11.64 -3.09
N TRP A 359 6.63 -10.33 -2.97
CA TRP A 359 7.09 -9.39 -3.99
C TRP A 359 8.25 -8.58 -3.44
N ARG A 360 9.17 -8.13 -4.28
CA ARG A 360 10.19 -7.15 -3.89
C ARG A 360 10.40 -6.09 -4.96
N CYS A 361 10.84 -4.91 -4.55
CA CYS A 361 11.30 -3.85 -5.44
C CYS A 361 12.65 -3.29 -4.97
N GLU A 362 13.42 -2.75 -5.91
CA GLU A 362 14.65 -2.00 -5.62
C GLU A 362 14.31 -0.56 -5.24
N ALA A 363 15.27 0.11 -4.61
CA ALA A 363 15.21 1.55 -4.46
C ALA A 363 15.10 2.22 -5.84
N PRO A 364 14.22 3.21 -6.03
CA PRO A 364 14.13 3.93 -7.28
C PRO A 364 15.47 4.63 -7.58
N GLU A 365 16.05 4.43 -8.78
CA GLU A 365 17.37 4.98 -9.15
C GLU A 365 17.49 6.49 -8.87
N GLU A 366 18.44 6.87 -8.01
CA GLU A 366 18.81 8.29 -7.79
C GLU A 366 19.26 8.93 -9.12
N GLY A 367 18.52 9.94 -9.58
CA GLY A 367 18.87 10.72 -10.77
C GLY A 367 17.85 10.66 -11.90
N ILE A 368 16.82 9.82 -11.79
CA ILE A 368 15.61 9.98 -12.59
C ILE A 368 14.64 10.85 -11.79
N ASN A 369 14.66 12.15 -12.07
CA ASN A 369 13.75 13.13 -11.49
C ASN A 369 12.31 12.54 -11.46
N PRO A 370 11.70 12.37 -10.27
CA PRO A 370 10.48 11.59 -10.10
C PRO A 370 9.40 12.29 -10.89
N CYS A 371 8.69 11.59 -11.77
CA CYS A 371 7.63 12.19 -12.57
C CYS A 371 8.10 13.35 -13.47
N PHE A 372 7.98 13.18 -14.79
CA PHE A 372 8.19 14.28 -15.73
C PHE A 372 7.41 15.57 -15.35
N LEU A 373 6.30 15.45 -14.61
CA LEU A 373 5.55 16.59 -14.07
C LEU A 373 6.32 17.35 -12.98
N GLU A 374 7.05 16.71 -12.07
CA GLU A 374 7.85 17.44 -11.06
C GLU A 374 8.98 18.23 -11.73
N THR A 375 9.61 17.68 -12.77
CA THR A 375 10.60 18.41 -13.60
C THR A 375 9.98 19.58 -14.38
N VAL A 376 8.67 19.58 -14.63
CA VAL A 376 7.95 20.70 -15.29
C VAL A 376 7.52 21.74 -14.27
N PHE A 377 7.26 21.32 -13.03
CA PHE A 377 6.63 22.16 -12.01
C PHE A 377 7.52 22.57 -10.86
N GLU A 378 8.77 22.09 -10.78
CA GLU A 378 9.89 22.57 -9.94
C GLU A 378 9.43 23.50 -8.80
N ASP A 379 8.62 23.01 -7.83
CA ASP A 379 8.08 23.72 -6.65
C ASP A 379 6.58 24.16 -6.62
N GLU A 380 5.69 23.69 -7.51
CA GLU A 380 4.24 24.01 -7.44
C GLU A 380 3.31 22.80 -7.14
N PRO A 381 3.21 22.32 -5.88
CA PRO A 381 2.44 21.12 -5.51
C PRO A 381 0.92 21.22 -5.78
N GLN A 382 0.36 22.44 -5.79
CA GLN A 382 -1.06 22.69 -6.10
C GLN A 382 -1.40 22.38 -7.56
N ARG A 383 -0.44 22.55 -8.47
CA ARG A 383 -0.60 22.27 -9.90
C ARG A 383 -0.59 20.77 -10.18
N LEU A 384 0.26 20.02 -9.48
CA LEU A 384 0.29 18.56 -9.56
C LEU A 384 -1.03 17.94 -9.07
N HIS A 385 -1.58 18.44 -7.95
CA HIS A 385 -2.90 18.03 -7.45
C HIS A 385 -4.03 18.28 -8.46
N THR A 386 -3.99 19.44 -9.13
CA THR A 386 -4.97 19.79 -10.16
C THR A 386 -4.92 18.84 -11.35
N LEU A 387 -3.72 18.44 -11.78
CA LEU A 387 -3.55 17.44 -12.84
C LEU A 387 -4.04 16.05 -12.42
N ARG A 388 -3.77 15.64 -11.18
CA ARG A 388 -4.28 14.37 -10.62
C ARG A 388 -5.81 14.37 -10.54
N LYS A 389 -6.44 15.48 -10.14
CA LYS A 389 -7.92 15.63 -10.20
C LYS A 389 -8.48 15.56 -11.61
N ILE A 390 -7.79 16.15 -12.60
CA ILE A 390 -8.18 16.05 -14.00
C ILE A 390 -8.05 14.60 -14.50
N ARG A 391 -6.96 13.91 -14.14
CA ARG A 391 -6.76 12.48 -14.41
C ARG A 391 -7.93 11.66 -13.83
N ASP A 392 -8.23 11.85 -12.56
CA ASP A 392 -9.25 11.06 -11.86
C ASP A 392 -10.65 11.33 -12.44
N ALA A 393 -10.97 12.59 -12.75
CA ALA A 393 -12.21 12.96 -13.44
C ALA A 393 -12.29 12.41 -14.89
N MET A 394 -11.16 12.22 -15.56
CA MET A 394 -11.11 11.56 -16.88
C MET A 394 -11.28 10.04 -16.76
N LEU A 395 -10.83 9.42 -15.67
CA LEU A 395 -10.93 7.98 -15.40
C LEU A 395 -12.29 7.58 -14.78
N SER A 396 -13.02 8.51 -14.17
CA SER A 396 -14.23 8.24 -13.37
C SER A 396 -15.52 7.93 -14.18
N ARG A 397 -15.41 7.25 -15.34
CA ARG A 397 -16.52 6.66 -16.13
C ARG A 397 -17.67 7.57 -16.60
N ASP A 398 -17.69 8.86 -16.33
CA ASP A 398 -18.82 9.75 -16.67
C ASP A 398 -18.68 10.48 -18.02
N LEU A 399 -17.82 9.99 -18.92
CA LEU A 399 -17.66 10.53 -20.27
C LEU A 399 -17.44 9.41 -21.29
N GLU A 400 -17.80 9.70 -22.54
CA GLU A 400 -17.62 8.90 -23.77
C GLU A 400 -16.13 8.58 -24.12
N ALA A 401 -15.26 8.47 -23.11
CA ALA A 401 -13.82 8.22 -23.16
C ALA A 401 -13.43 6.72 -23.05
N SER A 402 -14.40 5.84 -22.82
CA SER A 402 -14.18 4.41 -22.52
C SER A 402 -13.32 3.69 -23.56
N ASP A 403 -13.57 3.93 -24.86
CA ASP A 403 -12.87 3.22 -25.94
C ASP A 403 -11.38 3.58 -26.03
N TYR A 404 -11.01 4.84 -25.79
CA TYR A 404 -9.59 5.27 -25.81
C TYR A 404 -8.86 4.84 -24.54
N ILE A 405 -9.57 4.80 -23.40
CA ILE A 405 -9.04 4.27 -22.13
C ILE A 405 -8.76 2.76 -22.28
N GLU A 406 -9.69 2.00 -22.86
CA GLU A 406 -9.50 0.57 -23.14
C GLU A 406 -8.34 0.31 -24.10
N LEU A 407 -8.26 1.06 -25.20
CA LEU A 407 -7.15 0.95 -26.14
C LEU A 407 -5.82 1.34 -25.46
N TYR A 408 -5.82 2.31 -24.53
CA TYR A 408 -4.62 2.72 -23.80
C TYR A 408 -4.14 1.58 -22.91
N TYR A 409 -5.02 1.02 -22.06
CA TYR A 409 -4.65 -0.10 -21.21
C TYR A 409 -4.19 -1.31 -22.02
N HIS A 410 -4.83 -1.56 -23.17
CA HIS A 410 -4.44 -2.64 -24.08
C HIS A 410 -3.02 -2.50 -24.66
N TYR A 411 -2.56 -1.28 -24.94
CA TYR A 411 -1.24 -1.02 -25.52
C TYR A 411 -0.23 -0.38 -24.55
N SER A 412 -0.58 -0.27 -23.27
CA SER A 412 0.19 0.44 -22.24
C SER A 412 1.62 -0.08 -22.10
N SER A 413 1.80 -1.40 -22.00
CA SER A 413 3.12 -2.04 -21.90
C SER A 413 4.00 -1.75 -23.12
N GLU A 414 3.42 -1.78 -24.32
CA GLU A 414 4.14 -1.52 -25.58
C GLU A 414 4.53 -0.04 -25.69
N LEU A 415 3.63 0.87 -25.32
CA LEU A 415 3.89 2.31 -25.30
C LEU A 415 5.04 2.66 -24.32
N ARG A 416 5.08 1.99 -23.16
CA ARG A 416 6.17 2.13 -22.17
C ARG A 416 7.49 1.66 -22.73
N GLU A 417 7.52 0.46 -23.31
CA GLU A 417 8.73 -0.10 -23.93
C GLU A 417 9.28 0.84 -25.02
N ILE A 418 8.40 1.40 -25.85
CA ILE A 418 8.78 2.37 -26.89
C ILE A 418 9.37 3.64 -26.27
N TYR A 419 8.74 4.21 -25.25
CA TYR A 419 9.28 5.42 -24.62
C TYR A 419 10.65 5.19 -23.97
N SER A 420 10.80 4.05 -23.28
CA SER A 420 12.04 3.67 -22.59
C SER A 420 13.16 3.22 -23.53
N SER A 421 12.84 2.72 -24.71
CA SER A 421 13.84 2.19 -25.65
C SER A 421 14.28 3.20 -26.71
N TYR A 422 13.48 4.23 -27.00
CA TYR A 422 13.73 5.17 -28.11
C TYR A 422 13.92 6.62 -27.62
N PRO A 423 15.18 7.12 -27.52
CA PRO A 423 15.48 8.46 -27.00
C PRO A 423 14.87 9.63 -27.79
N GLY A 424 14.65 9.46 -29.10
CA GLY A 424 14.00 10.46 -29.96
C GLY A 424 12.54 10.70 -29.55
N VAL A 425 11.79 9.60 -29.45
CA VAL A 425 10.40 9.57 -28.96
C VAL A 425 10.33 10.24 -27.59
N ARG A 426 11.20 9.82 -26.67
CA ARG A 426 11.28 10.37 -25.31
C ARG A 426 11.48 11.88 -25.28
N ARG A 427 12.45 12.39 -26.04
CA ARG A 427 12.77 13.82 -26.09
C ARG A 427 11.56 14.64 -26.57
N LYS A 428 10.91 14.18 -27.64
CA LYS A 428 9.77 14.88 -28.23
C LYS A 428 8.52 14.83 -27.37
N THR A 429 8.25 13.70 -26.73
CA THR A 429 7.20 13.57 -25.71
C THR A 429 7.41 14.60 -24.60
N ARG A 430 8.64 14.72 -24.08
CA ARG A 430 9.00 15.69 -23.04
C ARG A 430 8.82 17.14 -23.50
N GLU A 431 9.26 17.48 -24.71
CA GLU A 431 9.10 18.83 -25.25
C GLU A 431 7.62 19.22 -25.36
N ILE A 432 6.79 18.35 -25.94
CA ILE A 432 5.35 18.62 -26.12
C ILE A 432 4.63 18.79 -24.78
N LEU A 433 4.95 17.93 -23.81
CA LEU A 433 4.36 18.00 -22.48
C LEU A 433 4.72 19.29 -21.72
N LYS A 434 5.96 19.79 -21.82
CA LYS A 434 6.36 21.08 -21.20
C LYS A 434 5.46 22.24 -21.62
N TYR A 435 4.94 22.22 -22.85
CA TYR A 435 4.05 23.27 -23.36
C TYR A 435 2.57 23.03 -23.07
N LEU A 436 2.14 21.76 -23.02
CA LEU A 436 0.73 21.39 -22.81
C LEU A 436 0.27 21.62 -21.38
N ILE A 437 1.05 21.14 -20.42
CA ILE A 437 0.53 20.97 -19.07
C ILE A 437 0.19 22.32 -18.40
N PRO A 438 1.03 23.38 -18.49
CA PRO A 438 0.66 24.70 -17.94
C PRO A 438 -0.64 25.26 -18.53
N ARG A 439 -0.96 24.95 -19.79
CA ARG A 439 -2.18 25.41 -20.46
C ARG A 439 -3.41 24.62 -20.02
N ILE A 440 -3.27 23.30 -19.83
CA ILE A 440 -4.34 22.45 -19.31
C ILE A 440 -4.80 22.94 -17.94
N ILE A 441 -3.84 23.34 -17.09
CA ILE A 441 -4.11 23.91 -15.77
C ILE A 441 -4.87 25.23 -15.90
N LEU A 442 -4.37 26.20 -16.69
CA LEU A 442 -5.05 27.48 -16.92
C LEU A 442 -6.49 27.29 -17.40
N ILE A 443 -6.72 26.34 -18.31
CA ILE A 443 -8.05 26.01 -18.81
C ILE A 443 -8.92 25.39 -17.70
N SER A 444 -8.37 24.50 -16.88
CA SER A 444 -9.08 23.87 -15.76
C SER A 444 -9.47 24.88 -14.66
N GLU A 445 -8.69 25.96 -14.54
CA GLU A 445 -8.93 27.08 -13.63
C GLU A 445 -9.89 28.14 -14.23
N GLY A 446 -10.34 27.95 -15.48
CA GLY A 446 -11.34 28.80 -16.14
C GLY A 446 -10.78 29.93 -17.01
N ASP A 447 -9.48 29.95 -17.31
CA ASP A 447 -8.90 30.92 -18.24
C ASP A 447 -9.11 30.53 -19.72
N GLU A 448 -10.05 31.21 -20.38
CA GLU A 448 -10.41 30.97 -21.78
C GLU A 448 -9.35 31.48 -22.79
N LYS A 449 -8.31 32.22 -22.38
CA LYS A 449 -7.27 32.72 -23.31
C LYS A 449 -6.27 31.64 -23.75
N GLY A 450 -6.23 30.49 -23.07
CA GLY A 450 -5.38 29.34 -23.44
C GLY A 450 -5.77 28.64 -24.75
N LEU A 451 -6.96 28.95 -25.29
CA LEU A 451 -7.64 28.24 -26.40
C LEU A 451 -7.13 28.53 -27.83
N GLY A 452 -6.23 29.50 -28.00
CA GLY A 452 -5.86 30.04 -29.32
C GLY A 452 -4.76 29.30 -30.10
N PHE A 453 -4.26 28.15 -29.62
CA PHE A 453 -3.07 27.50 -30.18
C PHE A 453 -3.43 26.13 -30.77
N SER A 454 -3.20 25.94 -32.07
CA SER A 454 -3.36 24.63 -32.72
C SER A 454 -2.06 23.85 -32.58
N MET A 455 -2.04 22.83 -31.73
CA MET A 455 -0.92 21.89 -31.61
C MET A 455 -1.05 20.63 -32.48
N THR A 456 -1.97 20.68 -33.44
CA THR A 456 -2.30 19.51 -34.25
C THR A 456 -1.06 19.01 -35.01
N GLY A 457 -0.16 19.91 -35.41
CA GLY A 457 1.08 19.56 -36.09
C GLY A 457 2.07 18.80 -35.20
N GLU A 458 2.32 19.28 -33.99
CA GLU A 458 3.25 18.68 -33.04
C GLU A 458 2.77 17.30 -32.58
N LEU A 459 1.47 17.16 -32.31
CA LEU A 459 0.86 15.89 -31.91
C LEU A 459 0.89 14.85 -33.03
N LEU A 460 0.56 15.25 -34.26
CA LEU A 460 0.67 14.36 -35.43
C LEU A 460 2.12 13.92 -35.66
N SER A 461 3.07 14.82 -35.39
CA SER A 461 4.50 14.54 -35.49
C SER A 461 4.98 13.60 -34.39
N LEU A 462 4.42 13.67 -33.17
CA LEU A 462 4.71 12.72 -32.09
C LEU A 462 4.16 11.33 -32.38
N LEU A 463 2.90 11.27 -32.82
CA LEU A 463 2.24 10.03 -33.22
C LEU A 463 3.00 9.32 -34.35
N GLU A 464 3.60 10.07 -35.28
CA GLU A 464 4.48 9.50 -36.31
C GLU A 464 5.73 8.82 -35.71
N GLU A 465 6.34 9.40 -34.68
CA GLU A 465 7.53 8.79 -34.06
C GLU A 465 7.19 7.49 -33.33
N TYR A 466 6.08 7.44 -32.61
CA TYR A 466 5.58 6.18 -32.03
C TYR A 466 5.25 5.16 -33.12
N ALA A 467 4.60 5.58 -34.21
CA ALA A 467 4.21 4.67 -35.29
C ALA A 467 5.39 3.97 -35.97
N GLN A 468 6.57 4.61 -36.04
CA GLN A 468 7.76 4.05 -36.67
C GLN A 468 8.27 2.80 -35.97
N VAL A 469 8.11 2.74 -34.65
CA VAL A 469 8.66 1.68 -33.79
C VAL A 469 7.58 0.80 -33.16
N ALA A 470 6.31 1.17 -33.33
CA ALA A 470 5.15 0.41 -32.88
C ALA A 470 4.92 -0.89 -33.66
N SER A 471 4.33 -1.86 -32.97
CA SER A 471 3.75 -3.09 -33.47
C SER A 471 2.67 -2.81 -34.53
N PRO A 472 2.32 -3.79 -35.37
CA PRO A 472 1.25 -3.62 -36.36
C PRO A 472 -0.10 -3.20 -35.75
N GLY A 473 -0.42 -3.71 -34.55
CA GLY A 473 -1.65 -3.38 -33.83
C GLY A 473 -1.66 -1.92 -33.38
N LEU A 474 -0.63 -1.51 -32.63
CA LEU A 474 -0.51 -0.13 -32.15
C LEU A 474 -0.38 0.88 -33.30
N ARG A 475 0.34 0.53 -34.37
CA ARG A 475 0.46 1.37 -35.58
C ARG A 475 -0.89 1.62 -36.25
N SER A 476 -1.78 0.63 -36.27
CA SER A 476 -3.14 0.76 -36.80
C SER A 476 -3.97 1.74 -35.96
N VAL A 477 -3.88 1.64 -34.64
CA VAL A 477 -4.54 2.55 -33.69
C VAL A 477 -4.01 3.98 -33.84
N ILE A 478 -2.69 4.15 -33.88
CA ILE A 478 -2.05 5.45 -34.09
C ILE A 478 -2.51 6.07 -35.43
N LYS A 479 -2.63 5.27 -36.49
CA LYS A 479 -3.14 5.75 -37.79
C LYS A 479 -4.57 6.28 -37.68
N LYS A 480 -5.46 5.54 -37.00
CA LYS A 480 -6.84 5.96 -36.73
C LYS A 480 -6.87 7.31 -35.99
N ILE A 481 -6.10 7.43 -34.91
CA ILE A 481 -6.00 8.67 -34.11
C ILE A 481 -5.48 9.84 -34.96
N LYS A 482 -4.48 9.61 -35.82
CA LYS A 482 -3.94 10.65 -36.72
C LYS A 482 -4.96 11.12 -37.76
N GLU A 483 -5.79 10.22 -38.29
CA GLU A 483 -6.85 10.57 -39.24
C GLU A 483 -7.95 11.39 -38.56
N GLU A 484 -8.31 11.03 -37.34
CA GLU A 484 -9.28 11.75 -36.50
C GLU A 484 -8.79 13.17 -36.15
N LEU A 485 -7.51 13.31 -35.77
CA LEU A 485 -6.88 14.61 -35.48
C LEU A 485 -6.80 15.53 -36.70
N LYS A 486 -6.54 14.98 -37.90
CA LYS A 486 -6.42 15.75 -39.15
C LYS A 486 -7.76 16.28 -39.67
N ASN A 487 -8.84 15.53 -39.49
CA ASN A 487 -10.13 15.86 -40.06
C ASN A 487 -10.92 16.90 -39.25
N GLY A 488 -10.38 17.40 -38.12
CA GLY A 488 -11.06 18.34 -37.22
C GLY A 488 -12.40 17.84 -36.67
N SER A 489 -12.75 16.58 -36.96
CA SER A 489 -14.04 15.97 -36.72
C SER A 489 -14.04 15.25 -35.37
N LEU A 490 -13.90 16.04 -34.31
CA LEU A 490 -14.48 15.66 -33.02
C LEU A 490 -15.97 16.05 -32.94
N SER A 491 -16.57 16.52 -34.04
CA SER A 491 -18.02 16.76 -34.18
C SER A 491 -18.84 15.51 -34.48
N ASN A 492 -18.23 14.43 -34.99
CA ASN A 492 -18.93 13.17 -35.30
C ASN A 492 -19.05 12.21 -34.11
N LEU A 493 -18.45 12.55 -32.96
CA LEU A 493 -18.63 11.87 -31.68
C LEU A 493 -19.93 12.30 -30.95
N LEU A 494 -20.75 13.20 -31.53
CA LEU A 494 -21.98 13.71 -30.92
C LEU A 494 -23.29 13.11 -31.47
N ARG A 495 -23.24 11.98 -32.19
CA ARG A 495 -24.46 11.31 -32.67
C ARG A 495 -24.37 9.80 -32.54
N PHE A 496 -24.59 9.29 -31.33
CA PHE A 496 -25.41 8.09 -31.13
C PHE A 496 -26.13 8.21 -29.78
N GLY A 497 -27.18 9.01 -29.82
CA GLY A 497 -28.17 9.18 -28.75
C GLY A 497 -29.55 9.37 -29.37
N GLU A 498 -29.91 8.57 -30.37
CA GLU A 498 -31.32 8.33 -30.64
C GLU A 498 -31.73 7.13 -29.80
N THR A 499 -32.36 7.44 -28.67
CA THR A 499 -33.31 6.55 -28.01
C THR A 499 -34.14 5.84 -29.07
N ARG A 500 -34.14 4.51 -29.08
CA ARG A 500 -35.28 3.75 -29.60
C ARG A 500 -36.50 4.19 -28.81
N THR A 501 -37.22 5.17 -29.32
CA THR A 501 -38.63 5.36 -28.98
C THR A 501 -39.35 4.14 -29.53
N VAL A 502 -39.77 3.26 -28.62
CA VAL A 502 -40.84 2.30 -28.89
C VAL A 502 -42.07 3.16 -29.22
N GLU A 503 -42.44 3.22 -30.49
CA GLU A 503 -43.77 3.68 -30.89
C GLU A 503 -44.77 2.64 -30.39
N GLU A 504 -45.39 2.91 -29.23
CA GLU A 504 -46.70 2.34 -28.93
C GLU A 504 -47.70 2.95 -29.91
N GLY A 505 -47.99 2.18 -30.97
CA GLY A 505 -49.13 2.44 -31.82
C GLY A 505 -50.42 2.19 -31.05
N ILE A 506 -51.05 3.26 -30.58
CA ILE A 506 -52.50 3.28 -30.36
C ILE A 506 -53.14 3.70 -31.68
N ASN A 507 -53.82 2.76 -32.34
CA ASN A 507 -54.93 3.06 -33.23
C ASN A 507 -56.06 2.06 -32.93
N TYR A 508 -57.19 2.66 -32.54
CA TYR A 508 -58.58 2.19 -32.41
C TYR A 508 -58.91 0.73 -32.67
#